data_AF-A0A176E2S3-F1
#
_entry.id   AF-A0A176E2S3-F1
#
_cell.length_a   1.000
_cell.length_b   1.000
_cell.length_c   1.000
_cell.angle_alpha   90.00
_cell.angle_beta   90.00
_cell.angle_gamma   90.00
#
_symmetry.space_group_name_H-M   'P 1'
#
loop_
_entity.id
_entity.type
_entity.pdbx_description
1 polymer ?
#
loop_
_entity_poly.entity_id
_entity_poly.type
_entity_poly.pdbx_seq_one_letter_code
_entity_poly.pdbx_strand_id
1 'polypeptide(L)'
;MSVSRFPFWRVAPGEREGEYVLPVMPPATVGPEGAPHVMGGVALAAAVDALELASGQTLLWSNIQFLAPTTHAEELVVSCEQCGGGQSVGQWQAEIRSNSRLTHRVSAALGAREPSEQRIFAAMPDVPSPAECESGDRSWGVPGTLGDQLETRVALQDDERGIQALWSRSQAGFPADSGWLAIVSDFFLGAHHAARGGSSLDDTYRHIQSTDDGWVLSVTELAAFDRGVVHGSARHFAEDGRLLAISSQSGVLPRIPRTP
;
A
#
# COMPACT_ATOMS: atom_id res chain seq x y z
N MET A 1 -0.85 9.98 -22.16
CA MET A 1 -1.06 9.54 -20.77
C MET A 1 0.18 8.78 -20.37
N SER A 2 1.08 9.40 -19.61
CA SER A 2 2.42 8.84 -19.37
C SER A 2 2.44 8.08 -18.05
N VAL A 3 2.86 6.82 -18.12
CA VAL A 3 3.40 6.09 -16.97
C VAL A 3 4.50 6.95 -16.33
N SER A 4 4.45 7.12 -15.01
CA SER A 4 5.43 7.89 -14.26
C SER A 4 6.81 7.25 -14.41
N ARG A 5 7.83 8.08 -14.65
CA ARG A 5 9.23 7.62 -14.71
C ARG A 5 9.93 7.69 -13.35
N PHE A 6 9.26 8.27 -12.36
CA PHE A 6 9.79 8.45 -11.01
C PHE A 6 8.83 7.85 -9.98
N PRO A 7 9.35 7.27 -8.89
CA PRO A 7 8.54 6.80 -7.76
C PRO A 7 7.69 7.93 -7.19
N PHE A 8 6.39 7.90 -7.47
CA PHE A 8 5.45 8.97 -7.11
C PHE A 8 5.01 8.94 -5.64
N TRP A 9 5.62 8.08 -4.83
CA TRP A 9 5.45 8.00 -3.37
C TRP A 9 6.67 8.51 -2.61
N ARG A 10 7.79 8.81 -3.29
CA ARG A 10 8.99 9.30 -2.62
C ARG A 10 8.84 10.74 -2.20
N VAL A 11 9.23 11.02 -0.96
CA VAL A 11 9.16 12.33 -0.36
C VAL A 11 10.46 13.11 -0.59
N ALA A 12 10.38 14.44 -0.50
CA ALA A 12 11.52 15.32 -0.40
C ALA A 12 11.66 15.84 1.05
N PRO A 13 12.88 16.20 1.51
CA PRO A 13 13.03 16.89 2.79
C PRO A 13 12.21 18.19 2.83
N GLY A 14 11.54 18.42 3.96
CA GLY A 14 10.77 19.64 4.24
C GLY A 14 11.64 20.75 4.85
N GLU A 15 10.98 21.77 5.40
CA GLU A 15 11.67 22.93 5.99
C GLU A 15 12.30 22.62 7.35
N ARG A 16 11.78 21.62 8.06
CA ARG A 16 12.16 21.25 9.42
C ARG A 16 12.79 19.85 9.46
N GLU A 17 13.67 19.64 10.42
CA GLU A 17 14.21 18.31 10.69
C GLU A 17 13.07 17.33 11.04
N GLY A 18 13.13 16.14 10.48
CA GLY A 18 12.07 15.12 10.62
C GLY A 18 10.81 15.41 9.79
N GLU A 19 10.77 16.49 9.00
CA GLU A 19 9.66 16.80 8.11
C GLU A 19 10.02 16.48 6.66
N TYR A 20 9.05 15.92 5.94
CA TYR A 20 9.15 15.54 4.55
C TYR A 20 7.88 15.92 3.81
N VAL A 21 7.97 16.10 2.50
CA VAL A 21 6.86 16.53 1.65
C VAL A 21 6.72 15.57 0.48
N LEU A 22 5.50 15.05 0.28
CA LEU A 22 5.09 14.41 -0.96
C LEU A 22 4.33 15.42 -1.82
N PRO A 23 4.88 15.85 -2.97
CA PRO A 23 4.10 16.55 -3.99
C PRO A 23 3.05 15.60 -4.58
N VAL A 24 1.78 15.96 -4.51
CA VAL A 24 0.69 15.10 -5.00
C VAL A 24 0.57 15.27 -6.52
N MET A 25 0.98 14.22 -7.22
CA MET A 25 0.89 14.12 -8.68
C MET A 25 -0.22 13.14 -9.08
N PRO A 26 -0.81 13.24 -10.29
CA PRO A 26 -1.87 12.33 -10.72
C PRO A 26 -1.57 10.83 -10.49
N PRO A 27 -0.35 10.30 -10.75
CA PRO A 27 0.02 8.91 -10.44
C PRO A 27 -0.23 8.45 -8.99
N ALA A 28 -0.24 9.38 -8.01
CA ALA A 28 -0.47 9.10 -6.59
C ALA A 28 -1.96 9.06 -6.21
N THR A 29 -2.85 9.39 -7.14
CA THR A 29 -4.27 9.65 -6.85
C THR A 29 -5.21 8.58 -7.40
N VAL A 30 -6.39 8.50 -6.78
CA VAL A 30 -7.56 7.71 -7.21
C VAL A 30 -8.83 8.55 -7.01
N GLY A 31 -9.98 7.99 -7.40
CA GLY A 31 -11.29 8.65 -7.28
C GLY A 31 -11.86 9.12 -8.62
N PRO A 32 -13.09 9.68 -8.61
CA PRO A 32 -13.75 10.15 -9.83
C PRO A 32 -13.11 11.43 -10.37
N GLU A 33 -13.37 11.72 -11.65
CA GLU A 33 -12.95 12.98 -12.28
C GLU A 33 -13.48 14.18 -11.49
N GLY A 34 -12.63 15.18 -11.28
CA GLY A 34 -12.97 16.39 -10.53
C GLY A 34 -12.99 16.24 -9.01
N ALA A 35 -12.70 15.05 -8.44
CA ALA A 35 -12.50 14.87 -7.00
C ALA A 35 -11.40 13.84 -6.67
N PRO A 36 -10.18 14.01 -7.21
CA PRO A 36 -9.07 13.09 -6.92
C PRO A 36 -8.65 13.22 -5.46
N HIS A 37 -8.21 12.11 -4.89
CA HIS A 37 -7.57 12.05 -3.57
C HIS A 37 -6.38 11.10 -3.63
N VAL A 38 -5.42 11.29 -2.71
CA VAL A 38 -4.28 10.38 -2.58
C VAL A 38 -4.78 9.01 -2.12
N MET A 39 -4.35 7.96 -2.80
CA MET A 39 -4.67 6.58 -2.41
C MET A 39 -4.01 6.22 -1.07
N GLY A 40 -4.69 5.46 -0.22
CA GLY A 40 -4.24 5.17 1.15
C GLY A 40 -2.86 4.53 1.20
N GLY A 41 -2.63 3.51 0.37
CA GLY A 41 -1.34 2.85 0.20
C GLY A 41 -0.24 3.80 -0.31
N VAL A 42 -0.55 4.84 -1.08
CA VAL A 42 0.43 5.86 -1.47
C VAL A 42 0.79 6.77 -0.30
N ALA A 43 -0.19 7.14 0.54
CA ALA A 43 0.08 7.88 1.77
C ALA A 43 0.91 7.05 2.75
N LEU A 44 0.63 5.74 2.88
CA LEU A 44 1.46 4.81 3.65
C LEU A 44 2.87 4.72 3.08
N ALA A 45 3.02 4.53 1.77
CA ALA A 45 4.32 4.45 1.11
C ALA A 45 5.17 5.72 1.28
N ALA A 46 4.54 6.89 1.27
CA ALA A 46 5.21 8.16 1.55
C ALA A 46 5.66 8.26 3.01
N ALA A 47 4.86 7.76 3.96
CA ALA A 47 5.29 7.67 5.35
C ALA A 47 6.42 6.67 5.54
N VAL A 48 6.40 5.52 4.85
CA VAL A 48 7.49 4.55 4.86
C VAL A 48 8.78 5.20 4.36
N ASP A 49 8.75 5.86 3.19
CA ASP A 49 9.92 6.54 2.62
C ASP A 49 10.46 7.62 3.58
N ALA A 50 9.58 8.45 4.16
CA ALA A 50 9.95 9.46 5.15
C ALA A 50 10.59 8.86 6.41
N LEU A 51 10.03 7.77 6.94
CA LEU A 51 10.53 7.08 8.13
C LEU A 51 11.89 6.41 7.87
N GLU A 52 12.07 5.79 6.71
CA GLU A 52 13.36 5.19 6.33
C GLU A 52 14.43 6.27 6.14
N LEU A 53 14.08 7.42 5.54
CA LEU A 53 14.98 8.58 5.45
C LEU A 53 15.33 9.16 6.82
N ALA A 54 14.36 9.29 7.73
CA ALA A 54 14.55 9.87 9.05
C ALA A 54 15.40 8.98 9.97
N SER A 55 15.20 7.66 9.87
CA SER A 55 15.90 6.68 10.71
C SER A 55 17.23 6.23 10.11
N GLY A 56 17.40 6.32 8.79
CA GLY A 56 18.48 5.65 8.07
C GLY A 56 18.38 4.12 8.11
N GLN A 57 17.19 3.58 8.41
CA GLN A 57 16.94 2.17 8.63
C GLN A 57 15.75 1.68 7.79
N THR A 58 15.76 0.40 7.44
CA THR A 58 14.65 -0.23 6.70
C THR A 58 13.44 -0.45 7.61
N LEU A 59 12.24 -0.31 7.05
CA LEU A 59 10.99 -0.63 7.72
C LEU A 59 10.91 -2.12 8.08
N LEU A 60 10.44 -2.43 9.29
CA LEU A 60 10.06 -3.78 9.70
C LEU A 60 8.53 -3.95 9.75
N TRP A 61 7.86 -2.95 10.32
CA TRP A 61 6.43 -2.96 10.59
C TRP A 61 5.88 -1.53 10.60
N SER A 62 4.65 -1.35 10.13
CA SER A 62 3.87 -0.13 10.33
C SER A 62 2.39 -0.41 10.52
N ASN A 63 1.69 0.50 11.18
CA ASN A 63 0.24 0.66 11.11
C ASN A 63 -0.10 2.10 10.76
N ILE A 64 -0.94 2.33 9.76
CA ILE A 64 -1.53 3.63 9.43
C ILE A 64 -3.02 3.64 9.79
N GLN A 65 -3.49 4.76 10.33
CA GLN A 65 -4.91 5.06 10.51
C GLN A 65 -5.33 6.15 9.52
N PHE A 66 -6.39 5.91 8.76
CA PHE A 66 -6.96 6.86 7.80
C PHE A 66 -8.00 7.76 8.51
N LEU A 67 -7.64 8.99 8.82
CA LEU A 67 -8.44 9.88 9.69
C LEU A 67 -9.32 10.86 8.90
N ALA A 68 -8.85 11.31 7.74
CA ALA A 68 -9.55 12.29 6.92
C ALA A 68 -9.20 12.17 5.43
N PRO A 69 -10.12 12.56 4.53
CA PRO A 69 -9.86 12.54 3.10
C PRO A 69 -8.79 13.56 2.71
N THR A 70 -8.05 13.22 1.65
CA THR A 70 -7.03 14.05 0.98
C THR A 70 -7.52 14.60 -0.36
N THR A 71 -8.83 14.81 -0.49
CA THR A 71 -9.43 15.34 -1.73
C THR A 71 -8.80 16.68 -2.08
N HIS A 72 -8.30 16.82 -3.31
CA HIS A 72 -7.60 18.01 -3.80
C HIS A 72 -6.33 18.39 -3.02
N ALA A 73 -5.70 17.43 -2.32
CA ALA A 73 -4.37 17.68 -1.76
C ALA A 73 -3.38 17.98 -2.89
N GLU A 74 -2.69 19.12 -2.81
CA GLU A 74 -1.55 19.45 -3.69
C GLU A 74 -0.24 18.88 -3.14
N GLU A 75 -0.16 18.73 -1.83
CA GLU A 75 0.95 18.13 -1.11
C GLU A 75 0.47 17.41 0.15
N LEU A 76 1.27 16.45 0.60
CA LEU A 76 1.20 15.87 1.94
C LEU A 76 2.50 16.15 2.69
N VAL A 77 2.37 16.71 3.89
CA VAL A 77 3.50 16.92 4.82
C VAL A 77 3.54 15.75 5.80
N VAL A 78 4.68 15.07 5.88
CA VAL A 78 4.92 13.92 6.74
C VAL A 78 5.95 14.31 7.81
N SER A 79 5.55 14.34 9.07
CA SER A 79 6.46 14.57 10.20
C SER A 79 6.75 13.27 10.92
N CYS A 80 8.03 12.91 11.05
CA CYS A 80 8.51 11.67 11.65
C CYS A 80 9.24 11.92 12.98
N GLU A 81 9.04 11.02 13.94
CA GLU A 81 9.70 11.09 15.25
C GLU A 81 10.01 9.68 15.77
N GLN A 82 11.20 9.49 16.35
CA GLN A 82 11.51 8.29 17.11
C GLN A 82 10.98 8.43 18.54
N CYS A 83 9.91 7.71 18.86
CA CYS A 83 9.27 7.76 20.18
C CYS A 83 9.87 6.77 21.18
N GLY A 84 10.73 5.84 20.72
CA GLY A 84 11.36 4.86 21.60
C GLY A 84 12.22 3.83 20.86
N GLY A 85 12.45 2.71 21.53
CA GLY A 85 13.35 1.66 21.03
C GLY A 85 14.83 1.98 21.28
N GLY A 86 15.71 1.30 20.55
CA GLY A 86 17.16 1.47 20.64
C GLY A 86 17.79 1.70 19.26
N GLN A 87 19.12 1.70 19.20
CA GLN A 87 19.85 1.96 17.96
C GLN A 87 19.60 0.89 16.88
N SER A 88 19.47 -0.38 17.27
CA SER A 88 19.24 -1.46 16.29
C SER A 88 17.80 -1.55 15.80
N VAL A 89 16.83 -1.25 16.68
CA VAL A 89 15.40 -1.27 16.35
C VAL A 89 14.72 -0.11 17.06
N GLY A 90 14.30 0.88 16.27
CA GLY A 90 13.58 2.05 16.74
C GLY A 90 12.07 1.85 16.72
N GLN A 91 11.36 2.53 17.62
CA GLN A 91 9.90 2.71 17.57
C GLN A 91 9.63 4.14 17.14
N TRP A 92 8.89 4.30 16.05
CA TRP A 92 8.69 5.57 15.37
C TRP A 92 7.20 5.87 15.20
N GLN A 93 6.90 7.15 15.04
CA GLN A 93 5.60 7.62 14.58
C GLN A 93 5.77 8.55 13.37
N ALA A 94 4.75 8.61 12.52
CA ALA A 94 4.61 9.68 11.55
C ALA A 94 3.19 10.27 11.59
N GLU A 95 3.08 11.58 11.41
CA GLU A 95 1.81 12.25 11.16
C GLU A 95 1.81 12.80 9.73
N ILE A 96 0.73 12.55 8.99
CA ILE A 96 0.55 13.06 7.63
C ILE A 96 -0.52 14.16 7.66
N ARG A 97 -0.18 15.32 7.11
CA ARG A 97 -1.06 16.48 7.02
C ARG A 97 -1.26 16.91 5.58
N SER A 98 -2.47 17.37 5.28
CA SER A 98 -2.79 18.11 4.06
C SER A 98 -3.45 19.41 4.45
N ASN A 99 -2.93 20.55 3.96
CA ASN A 99 -3.41 21.88 4.36
C ASN A 99 -3.49 22.04 5.90
N SER A 100 -2.44 21.62 6.61
CA SER A 100 -2.36 21.57 8.09
C SER A 100 -3.31 20.61 8.82
N ARG A 101 -4.31 20.03 8.14
CA ARG A 101 -5.23 19.05 8.72
C ARG A 101 -4.54 17.70 8.80
N LEU A 102 -4.56 17.08 9.98
CA LEU A 102 -4.13 15.69 10.17
C LEU A 102 -5.04 14.75 9.37
N THR A 103 -4.46 14.03 8.41
CA THR A 103 -5.17 13.08 7.55
C THR A 103 -4.83 11.64 7.87
N HIS A 104 -3.61 11.38 8.33
CA HIS A 104 -3.17 10.04 8.72
C HIS A 104 -2.27 10.09 9.94
N ARG A 105 -2.25 8.99 10.69
CA ARG A 105 -1.28 8.74 11.75
C ARG A 105 -0.67 7.36 11.55
N VAL A 106 0.64 7.27 11.69
CA VAL A 106 1.42 6.05 11.50
C VAL A 106 2.20 5.73 12.77
N SER A 107 2.19 4.47 13.18
CA SER A 107 3.18 3.91 14.11
C SER A 107 4.04 2.91 13.35
N ALA A 108 5.34 2.85 13.63
CA ALA A 108 6.27 2.02 12.90
C ALA A 108 7.41 1.48 13.77
N ALA A 109 8.00 0.38 13.31
CA ALA A 109 9.27 -0.14 13.79
C ALA A 109 10.24 -0.22 12.61
N LEU A 110 11.44 0.33 12.79
CA LEU A 110 12.50 0.36 11.78
C LEU A 110 13.79 -0.18 12.37
N GLY A 111 14.66 -0.73 11.52
CA GLY A 111 15.96 -1.27 11.91
C GLY A 111 16.11 -2.75 11.63
N ALA A 112 17.14 -3.34 12.23
CA ALA A 112 17.48 -4.76 12.11
C ALA A 112 18.40 -5.18 13.25
N ARG A 113 18.48 -6.49 13.50
CA ARG A 113 19.51 -7.08 14.36
C ARG A 113 20.30 -8.08 13.54
N GLU A 114 21.49 -7.69 13.11
CA GLU A 114 22.34 -8.51 12.25
C GLU A 114 23.53 -9.11 13.00
N PRO A 115 24.02 -10.30 12.60
CA PRO A 115 23.46 -11.15 11.55
C PRO A 115 22.20 -11.90 12.02
N SER A 116 21.19 -12.00 11.15
CA SER A 116 20.00 -12.83 11.38
C SER A 116 19.75 -13.78 10.20
N GLU A 117 19.61 -15.08 10.49
CA GLU A 117 19.22 -16.05 9.46
C GLU A 117 17.74 -15.87 9.11
N GLN A 118 17.44 -15.67 7.82
CA GLN A 118 16.05 -15.61 7.36
C GLN A 118 15.46 -17.02 7.29
N ARG A 119 14.28 -17.20 7.89
CA ARG A 119 13.46 -18.42 7.77
C ARG A 119 12.03 -18.02 7.42
N ILE A 120 11.54 -18.54 6.29
CA ILE A 120 10.19 -18.27 5.80
C ILE A 120 9.35 -19.53 5.92
N PHE A 121 8.22 -19.42 6.61
CA PHE A 121 7.26 -20.52 6.80
C PHE A 121 6.03 -20.40 5.91
N ALA A 122 5.72 -19.18 5.45
CA ALA A 122 4.62 -18.97 4.52
C ALA A 122 4.98 -19.53 3.15
N ALA A 123 4.06 -20.29 2.55
CA ALA A 123 4.17 -20.76 1.18
C ALA A 123 3.24 -19.93 0.28
N MET A 124 3.72 -19.59 -0.91
CA MET A 124 2.88 -19.06 -1.97
C MET A 124 1.86 -20.14 -2.38
N PRO A 125 0.56 -19.81 -2.54
CA PRO A 125 -0.42 -20.77 -3.01
C PRO A 125 -0.17 -21.14 -4.48
N ASP A 126 -0.63 -22.33 -4.86
CA ASP A 126 -0.60 -22.79 -6.26
C ASP A 126 -1.71 -22.09 -7.06
N VAL A 127 -1.32 -21.08 -7.83
CA VAL A 127 -2.20 -20.28 -8.70
C VAL A 127 -1.50 -20.05 -10.05
N PRO A 128 -2.25 -19.77 -11.13
CA PRO A 128 -1.65 -19.48 -12.43
C PRO A 128 -0.63 -18.35 -12.36
N SER A 129 0.44 -18.48 -13.15
CA SER A 129 1.46 -17.43 -13.29
C SER A 129 0.87 -16.17 -13.94
N PRO A 130 1.53 -15.00 -13.82
CA PRO A 130 1.05 -13.78 -14.48
C PRO A 130 0.82 -13.99 -15.98
N ALA A 131 1.70 -14.73 -16.66
CA ALA A 131 1.63 -14.98 -18.10
C ALA A 131 0.39 -15.78 -18.54
N GLU A 132 -0.17 -16.59 -17.65
CA GLU A 132 -1.37 -17.42 -17.88
C GLU A 132 -2.67 -16.69 -17.51
N CYS A 133 -2.57 -15.55 -16.83
CA CYS A 133 -3.71 -14.74 -16.42
C CYS A 133 -4.06 -13.68 -17.47
N GLU A 134 -5.35 -13.41 -17.65
CA GLU A 134 -5.81 -12.28 -18.46
C GLU A 134 -5.48 -10.94 -17.78
N SER A 135 -5.21 -9.93 -18.61
CA SER A 135 -5.02 -8.55 -18.11
C SER A 135 -6.31 -8.03 -17.49
N GLY A 136 -6.20 -7.40 -16.33
CA GLY A 136 -7.32 -6.75 -15.65
C GLY A 136 -7.92 -5.61 -16.48
N ASP A 137 -9.22 -5.39 -16.29
CA ASP A 137 -9.92 -4.27 -16.93
C ASP A 137 -9.39 -2.92 -16.40
N ARG A 138 -9.00 -2.04 -17.33
CA ARG A 138 -8.48 -0.69 -17.07
C ARG A 138 -9.47 0.42 -17.43
N SER A 139 -10.68 0.08 -17.87
CA SER A 139 -11.64 1.02 -18.49
C SER A 139 -12.31 2.00 -17.54
N TRP A 140 -12.19 1.80 -16.22
CA TRP A 140 -12.99 2.49 -15.20
C TRP A 140 -12.26 3.61 -14.44
N GLY A 141 -11.00 3.91 -14.80
CA GLY A 141 -10.16 4.91 -14.14
C GLY A 141 -10.07 6.26 -14.86
N VAL A 142 -9.78 7.33 -14.10
CA VAL A 142 -9.40 8.63 -14.68
C VAL A 142 -7.99 8.51 -15.29
N PRO A 143 -7.78 8.89 -16.55
CA PRO A 143 -6.47 8.76 -17.19
C PRO A 143 -5.32 9.45 -16.45
N GLY A 144 -4.16 8.80 -16.42
CA GLY A 144 -2.93 9.28 -15.78
C GLY A 144 -2.86 9.09 -14.26
N THR A 145 -3.90 8.54 -13.65
CA THR A 145 -3.94 8.26 -12.20
C THR A 145 -3.25 6.95 -11.82
N LEU A 146 -3.32 6.53 -10.55
CA LEU A 146 -2.67 5.33 -10.04
C LEU A 146 -2.98 4.07 -10.87
N GLY A 147 -4.23 3.92 -11.33
CA GLY A 147 -4.63 2.78 -12.16
C GLY A 147 -3.81 2.65 -13.45
N ASP A 148 -3.35 3.76 -14.02
CA ASP A 148 -2.51 3.77 -15.21
C ASP A 148 -1.03 3.48 -14.93
N GLN A 149 -0.62 3.42 -13.67
CA GLN A 149 0.75 3.10 -13.26
C GLN A 149 0.95 1.60 -13.03
N LEU A 150 -0.15 0.84 -13.01
CA LEU A 150 -0.19 -0.56 -12.59
C LEU A 150 -0.57 -1.46 -13.76
N GLU A 151 0.07 -2.61 -13.85
CA GLU A 151 -0.45 -3.76 -14.56
C GLU A 151 -1.02 -4.73 -13.53
N THR A 152 -2.24 -5.22 -13.73
CA THR A 152 -2.88 -6.17 -12.82
C THR A 152 -3.44 -7.36 -13.57
N ARG A 153 -3.43 -8.53 -12.94
CA ARG A 153 -4.01 -9.79 -13.46
C ARG A 153 -4.59 -10.60 -12.32
N VAL A 154 -5.83 -11.06 -12.45
CA VAL A 154 -6.49 -11.85 -11.41
C VAL A 154 -6.17 -13.33 -11.64
N ALA A 155 -5.45 -13.95 -10.71
CA ALA A 155 -5.13 -15.38 -10.75
C ALA A 155 -6.21 -16.24 -10.09
N LEU A 156 -6.88 -15.69 -9.07
CA LEU A 156 -7.99 -16.32 -8.38
C LEU A 156 -8.96 -15.26 -7.84
N GLN A 157 -10.26 -15.50 -8.02
CA GLN A 157 -11.33 -14.76 -7.37
C GLN A 157 -12.36 -15.77 -6.82
N ASP A 158 -12.57 -15.77 -5.50
CA ASP A 158 -13.58 -16.56 -4.82
C ASP A 158 -14.29 -15.67 -3.80
N ASP A 159 -15.34 -14.99 -4.24
CA ASP A 159 -16.11 -14.07 -3.39
C ASP A 159 -16.84 -14.81 -2.27
N GLU A 160 -17.28 -16.05 -2.49
CA GLU A 160 -17.96 -16.84 -1.45
C GLU A 160 -17.03 -17.16 -0.27
N ARG A 161 -15.75 -17.39 -0.54
CA ARG A 161 -14.72 -17.58 0.49
C ARG A 161 -14.02 -16.30 0.91
N GLY A 162 -14.26 -15.18 0.23
CA GLY A 162 -13.59 -13.91 0.46
C GLY A 162 -12.10 -13.92 0.08
N ILE A 163 -11.70 -14.69 -0.94
CA ILE A 163 -10.31 -14.86 -1.34
C ILE A 163 -10.06 -14.24 -2.71
N GLN A 164 -8.99 -13.46 -2.84
CA GLN A 164 -8.45 -13.02 -4.12
C GLN A 164 -6.94 -13.25 -4.18
N ALA A 165 -6.46 -13.76 -5.30
CA ALA A 165 -5.04 -13.74 -5.64
C ALA A 165 -4.85 -12.83 -6.87
N LEU A 166 -4.18 -11.69 -6.65
CA LEU A 166 -3.99 -10.62 -7.64
C LEU A 166 -2.50 -10.45 -7.92
N TRP A 167 -2.10 -10.68 -9.17
CA TRP A 167 -0.80 -10.24 -9.66
C TRP A 167 -0.85 -8.75 -9.95
N SER A 168 0.15 -8.01 -9.47
CA SER A 168 0.34 -6.59 -9.79
C SER A 168 1.81 -6.27 -10.06
N ARG A 169 2.04 -5.24 -10.89
CA ARG A 169 3.38 -4.74 -11.22
C ARG A 169 3.34 -3.26 -11.56
N SER A 170 4.43 -2.55 -11.27
CA SER A 170 4.66 -1.20 -11.80
C SER A 170 4.89 -1.25 -13.31
N GLN A 171 4.07 -0.54 -14.10
CA GLN A 171 4.30 -0.39 -15.55
C GLN A 171 5.63 0.33 -15.85
N ALA A 172 6.16 1.10 -14.90
CA ALA A 172 7.45 1.75 -15.01
C ALA A 172 8.64 0.81 -14.70
N GLY A 173 8.37 -0.41 -14.23
CA GLY A 173 9.38 -1.36 -13.79
C GLY A 173 10.05 -0.96 -12.47
N PHE A 174 9.33 -0.27 -11.58
CA PHE A 174 9.84 -0.03 -10.22
C PHE A 174 10.01 -1.36 -9.47
N PRO A 175 11.06 -1.51 -8.65
CA PRO A 175 11.25 -2.68 -7.82
C PRO A 175 10.12 -2.80 -6.78
N ALA A 176 9.87 -4.01 -6.30
CA ALA A 176 9.00 -4.26 -5.16
C ALA A 176 9.75 -3.96 -3.85
N ASP A 177 10.05 -2.68 -3.63
CA ASP A 177 10.63 -2.16 -2.39
C ASP A 177 9.58 -1.96 -1.29
N SER A 178 10.02 -1.53 -0.11
CA SER A 178 9.14 -1.32 1.05
C SER A 178 7.99 -0.34 0.75
N GLY A 179 8.25 0.69 -0.06
CA GLY A 179 7.25 1.67 -0.48
C GLY A 179 6.28 1.13 -1.53
N TRP A 180 6.77 0.47 -2.59
CA TRP A 180 5.88 -0.13 -3.60
C TRP A 180 4.97 -1.20 -2.99
N LEU A 181 5.51 -2.05 -2.13
CA LEU A 181 4.73 -3.08 -1.44
C LEU A 181 3.66 -2.49 -0.50
N ALA A 182 3.93 -1.32 0.10
CA ALA A 182 2.93 -0.57 0.87
C ALA A 182 1.80 0.03 0.00
N ILE A 183 2.06 0.33 -1.28
CA ILE A 183 1.00 0.72 -2.23
C ILE A 183 0.12 -0.49 -2.53
N VAL A 184 0.74 -1.63 -2.83
CA VAL A 184 0.04 -2.85 -3.21
C VAL A 184 -0.77 -3.46 -2.05
N SER A 185 -0.36 -3.25 -0.78
CA SER A 185 -1.09 -3.75 0.39
C SER A 185 -2.51 -3.17 0.51
N ASP A 186 -2.72 -1.91 0.11
CA ASP A 186 -4.02 -1.23 0.18
C ASP A 186 -4.93 -1.54 -1.04
N PHE A 187 -4.60 -2.56 -1.85
CA PHE A 187 -5.56 -3.14 -2.81
C PHE A 187 -6.62 -4.03 -2.14
N PHE A 188 -6.54 -4.18 -0.81
CA PHE A 188 -7.38 -4.99 0.05
C PHE A 188 -8.90 -4.90 -0.25
N LEU A 189 -9.48 -3.70 -0.33
CA LEU A 189 -10.92 -3.54 -0.59
C LEU A 189 -11.32 -3.93 -2.03
N GLY A 190 -10.36 -3.97 -2.95
CA GLY A 190 -10.56 -4.46 -4.32
C GLY A 190 -10.81 -5.97 -4.39
N ALA A 191 -10.46 -6.71 -3.33
CA ALA A 191 -10.47 -8.16 -3.29
C ALA A 191 -11.85 -8.80 -3.34
N HIS A 192 -12.93 -8.06 -3.11
CA HIS A 192 -14.30 -8.58 -3.18
C HIS A 192 -15.26 -7.52 -3.69
N HIS A 193 -16.16 -7.89 -4.60
CA HIS A 193 -17.10 -6.96 -5.24
C HIS A 193 -17.90 -6.08 -4.25
N ALA A 194 -18.33 -6.64 -3.12
CA ALA A 194 -19.15 -5.94 -2.13
C ALA A 194 -18.35 -4.95 -1.26
N ALA A 195 -17.01 -5.04 -1.24
CA ALA A 195 -16.14 -4.07 -0.58
C ALA A 195 -15.68 -2.93 -1.52
N ARG A 196 -15.80 -3.11 -2.84
CA ARG A 196 -15.36 -2.11 -3.84
C ARG A 196 -16.11 -0.80 -3.69
N GLY A 197 -15.38 0.31 -3.61
CA GLY A 197 -15.94 1.64 -3.35
C GLY A 197 -16.19 1.94 -1.87
N GLY A 198 -15.80 1.03 -0.98
CA GLY A 198 -15.65 1.30 0.44
C GLY A 198 -14.49 2.24 0.75
N SER A 199 -14.18 2.41 2.03
CA SER A 199 -13.07 3.26 2.49
C SER A 199 -12.27 2.55 3.57
N SER A 200 -10.95 2.52 3.43
CA SER A 200 -10.04 1.92 4.40
C SER A 200 -10.09 2.70 5.72
N LEU A 201 -10.05 1.98 6.85
CA LEU A 201 -9.92 2.54 8.20
C LEU A 201 -8.46 2.54 8.65
N ASP A 202 -7.74 1.47 8.33
CA ASP A 202 -6.34 1.27 8.66
C ASP A 202 -5.61 0.39 7.64
N ASP A 203 -4.28 0.33 7.68
CA ASP A 203 -3.48 -0.75 7.10
C ASP A 203 -2.30 -1.06 8.04
N THR A 204 -2.14 -2.33 8.39
CA THR A 204 -1.00 -2.84 9.16
C THR A 204 -0.09 -3.65 8.25
N TYR A 205 1.08 -3.11 7.96
CA TYR A 205 2.03 -3.62 6.97
C TYR A 205 3.33 -4.11 7.62
N ARG A 206 3.88 -5.21 7.11
CA ARG A 206 5.16 -5.81 7.52
C ARG A 206 6.01 -6.08 6.30
N HIS A 207 7.15 -5.42 6.21
CA HIS A 207 8.14 -5.67 5.18
C HIS A 207 9.04 -6.84 5.60
N ILE A 208 9.28 -7.78 4.69
CA ILE A 208 10.14 -8.94 4.91
C ILE A 208 11.40 -8.83 4.07
N GLN A 209 11.25 -8.54 2.77
CA GLN A 209 12.34 -8.33 1.83
C GLN A 209 11.83 -7.66 0.54
N SER A 210 12.77 -7.12 -0.23
CA SER A 210 12.49 -6.51 -1.54
C SER A 210 12.87 -7.45 -2.69
N THR A 211 12.38 -7.16 -3.88
CA THR A 211 12.86 -7.79 -5.11
C THR A 211 12.87 -6.79 -6.27
N ASP A 212 13.81 -6.96 -7.20
CA ASP A 212 13.82 -6.22 -8.47
C ASP A 212 12.82 -6.82 -9.48
N ASP A 213 12.32 -8.02 -9.21
CA ASP A 213 11.33 -8.71 -10.02
C ASP A 213 9.97 -7.98 -9.95
N GLY A 214 9.42 -7.65 -11.12
CA GLY A 214 8.32 -6.70 -11.19
C GLY A 214 6.95 -7.23 -10.74
N TRP A 215 6.70 -8.54 -10.77
CA TRP A 215 5.40 -9.10 -10.39
C TRP A 215 5.32 -9.44 -8.90
N VAL A 216 4.24 -8.96 -8.27
CA VAL A 216 3.87 -9.27 -6.89
C VAL A 216 2.51 -9.96 -6.88
N LEU A 217 2.44 -11.17 -6.32
CA LEU A 217 1.18 -11.84 -6.02
C LEU A 217 0.69 -11.39 -4.65
N SER A 218 -0.44 -10.69 -4.62
CA SER A 218 -1.15 -10.38 -3.38
C SER A 218 -2.28 -11.37 -3.17
N VAL A 219 -2.15 -12.20 -2.15
CA VAL A 219 -3.17 -13.17 -1.75
C VAL A 219 -3.91 -12.56 -0.56
N THR A 220 -5.09 -12.01 -0.83
CA THR A 220 -5.96 -11.37 0.15
C THR A 220 -7.05 -12.33 0.60
N GLU A 221 -7.17 -12.51 1.90
CA GLU A 221 -8.20 -13.30 2.56
C GLU A 221 -9.04 -12.37 3.45
N LEU A 222 -10.27 -12.10 3.03
CA LEU A 222 -11.26 -11.35 3.81
C LEU A 222 -11.86 -12.30 4.85
N ALA A 223 -11.69 -11.95 6.13
CA ALA A 223 -12.09 -12.80 7.24
C ALA A 223 -13.57 -12.67 7.59
N ALA A 224 -14.13 -11.46 7.54
CA ALA A 224 -15.52 -11.23 7.89
C ALA A 224 -16.04 -9.90 7.35
N PHE A 225 -17.32 -9.91 6.95
CA PHE A 225 -18.13 -8.71 6.80
C PHE A 225 -19.12 -8.69 7.95
N ASP A 226 -19.05 -7.68 8.81
CA ASP A 226 -20.01 -7.50 9.89
C ASP A 226 -20.17 -6.01 10.20
N ARG A 227 -21.38 -5.61 10.61
CA ARG A 227 -21.69 -4.22 11.03
C ARG A 227 -21.26 -3.13 10.02
N GLY A 228 -21.30 -3.45 8.73
CA GLY A 228 -20.90 -2.52 7.66
C GLY A 228 -19.38 -2.34 7.51
N VAL A 229 -18.59 -3.24 8.09
CA VAL A 229 -17.11 -3.25 8.04
C VAL A 229 -16.62 -4.58 7.50
N VAL A 230 -15.51 -4.56 6.78
CA VAL A 230 -14.74 -5.72 6.35
C VAL A 230 -13.41 -5.76 7.09
N HIS A 231 -12.97 -6.97 7.48
CA HIS A 231 -11.65 -7.24 8.04
C HIS A 231 -10.95 -8.36 7.28
N GLY A 232 -9.63 -8.34 7.23
CA GLY A 232 -8.86 -9.41 6.60
C GLY A 232 -7.35 -9.17 6.59
N SER A 233 -6.64 -10.03 5.87
CA SER A 233 -5.19 -9.98 5.75
C SER A 233 -4.73 -10.37 4.36
N ALA A 234 -3.51 -9.98 4.00
CA ALA A 234 -2.86 -10.44 2.78
C ALA A 234 -1.42 -10.88 3.01
N ARG A 235 -0.94 -11.74 2.12
CA ARG A 235 0.47 -12.07 1.95
C ARG A 235 0.90 -11.70 0.54
N HIS A 236 2.07 -11.10 0.43
CA HIS A 236 2.61 -10.61 -0.83
C HIS A 236 3.85 -11.42 -1.19
N PHE A 237 3.83 -12.05 -2.37
CA PHE A 237 4.90 -12.91 -2.85
C PHE A 237 5.50 -12.38 -4.15
N ALA A 238 6.79 -12.63 -4.37
CA ALA A 238 7.40 -12.49 -5.69
C ALA A 238 6.95 -13.63 -6.61
N GLU A 239 7.17 -13.49 -7.91
CA GLU A 239 6.86 -14.53 -8.90
C GLU A 239 7.57 -15.86 -8.62
N ASP A 240 8.76 -15.82 -8.00
CA ASP A 240 9.54 -16.99 -7.59
C ASP A 240 9.07 -17.65 -6.28
N GLY A 241 8.01 -17.12 -5.65
CA GLY A 241 7.43 -17.65 -4.42
C GLY A 241 8.03 -17.11 -3.12
N ARG A 242 9.04 -16.22 -3.16
CA ARG A 242 9.55 -15.57 -1.94
C ARG A 242 8.49 -14.68 -1.31
N LEU A 243 8.32 -14.78 0.01
CA LEU A 243 7.48 -13.85 0.77
C LEU A 243 8.16 -12.48 0.87
N LEU A 244 7.48 -11.43 0.38
CA LEU A 244 7.94 -10.05 0.37
C LEU A 244 7.37 -9.23 1.53
N ALA A 245 6.08 -9.41 1.81
CA ALA A 245 5.39 -8.67 2.86
C ALA A 245 4.13 -9.38 3.38
N ILE A 246 3.62 -8.89 4.51
CA ILE A 246 2.33 -9.30 5.10
C ILE A 246 1.56 -8.03 5.46
N SER A 247 0.26 -7.99 5.16
CA SER A 247 -0.60 -6.88 5.54
C SER A 247 -1.91 -7.34 6.18
N SER A 248 -2.60 -6.42 6.86
CA SER A 248 -3.96 -6.60 7.35
C SER A 248 -4.67 -5.27 7.47
N GLN A 249 -5.96 -5.24 7.17
CA GLN A 249 -6.71 -4.00 7.02
C GLN A 249 -8.17 -4.18 7.45
N SER A 250 -8.75 -3.10 7.96
CA SER A 250 -10.19 -2.93 8.09
C SER A 250 -10.69 -1.83 7.15
N GLY A 251 -11.91 -1.97 6.65
CA GLY A 251 -12.54 -0.92 5.86
C GLY A 251 -14.05 -0.87 6.01
N VAL A 252 -14.62 0.30 5.82
CA VAL A 252 -16.07 0.51 5.79
C VAL A 252 -16.59 0.09 4.42
N LEU A 253 -17.62 -0.75 4.42
CA LEU A 253 -18.30 -1.17 3.18
C LEU A 253 -18.99 0.03 2.51
N PRO A 254 -19.10 0.04 1.17
CA PRO A 254 -19.80 1.09 0.45
C PRO A 254 -21.27 1.17 0.89
N ARG A 255 -21.82 2.38 1.01
CA ARG A 255 -23.26 2.58 1.33
C ARG A 255 -24.18 2.01 0.25
N ILE A 256 -23.72 2.06 -1.01
CA ILE A 256 -24.41 1.50 -2.17
C ILE A 256 -23.40 0.56 -2.84
N PRO A 257 -23.65 -0.75 -2.86
CA PRO A 257 -22.77 -1.70 -3.53
C PRO A 257 -22.59 -1.32 -5.00
N ARG A 258 -21.36 -1.45 -5.52
CA ARG A 258 -21.15 -1.36 -6.96
C ARG A 258 -21.67 -2.66 -7.57
N THR A 259 -22.66 -2.56 -8.46
CA THR A 259 -23.16 -3.73 -9.20
C THR A 259 -22.02 -4.35 -10.01
N PRO A 260 -21.86 -5.68 -10.01
CA PRO A 260 -20.88 -6.37 -10.84
C PRO A 260 -21.10 -6.14 -12.34
#